data_AF-A0A916HR24-F1
#
_entry.id   AF-A0A916HR24-F1
#
_cell.length_a   1.000
_cell.length_b   1.000
_cell.length_c   1.000
_cell.angle_alpha   90.00
_cell.angle_beta   90.00
_cell.angle_gamma   90.00
#
_symmetry.space_group_name_H-M   'P 1'
#
loop_
_entity.id
_entity.type
_entity.pdbx_description
1 polymer ?
#
loop_
_entity_poly.entity_id
_entity_poly.type
_entity_poly.pdbx_seq_one_letter_code
_entity_poly.pdbx_strand_id
1 'polypeptide(L)'
;MPHHVPKKLLLLLLAAGCGPAWALTPADGAPQLSLYIPGSQANDPNFGFLIGGVVPANALCLDAANTSGAGTTTHVYFQNYTGTPASATNNDYSAIYCNTDDTRIPGLTGGTGAHHTTRLWISRRRLGASFIGLDAVANGTALTYLADPVTASCTAVNGTFTSAGVAYGFNYSCTVVTPGIHATAATSDITPDVFHGSDNVTPGYSDIDATTLDNRFAIAGHIIGIPVTLKLRNALQYAGIVSGQITNTLDQTPNVACTVGSEDRGCVPSLSKEQLVSLFTGTTYDWGTFRVKVGGVEKTLPQVVADGVTAGISGLSNPLDTTVHICRRENGAGQQVALLANVLQYPCLGSSAPAIAQPGFGPADVGYATSLGAVDNCLKDYNDGTNGWFGTSNSPPYPNPPATGVPHGNQWAISIQTTERNASRGTNYRFIKINGALPTGEQVFLGHYPLVGEYGISWKTGSVAPAGSNIEKALNALVAYSQLPAVVASRNTNISKHSWGQAGYVALSANGYAPNATWNETYPVTPYTRAASGTPDACTIPIINPNYSSAELR
;
A
#
# COMPACT_ATOMS: atom_id res chain seq x y z
N MET A 1 -33.32 -76.87 8.56
CA MET A 1 -33.32 -75.57 7.85
C MET A 1 -32.37 -74.63 8.57
N PRO A 2 -31.09 -74.57 8.16
CA PRO A 2 -30.10 -73.67 8.72
C PRO A 2 -29.87 -72.48 7.79
N HIS A 3 -29.98 -71.25 8.30
CA HIS A 3 -29.65 -70.07 7.52
C HIS A 3 -28.12 -69.92 7.39
N HIS A 4 -27.67 -70.04 6.15
CA HIS A 4 -26.38 -69.57 5.66
C HIS A 4 -26.27 -68.05 5.78
N VAL A 5 -25.12 -67.56 6.26
CA VAL A 5 -24.54 -66.29 5.82
C VAL A 5 -23.04 -66.51 5.54
N PRO A 6 -22.50 -66.09 4.38
CA PRO A 6 -21.19 -66.51 3.90
C PRO A 6 -20.06 -65.49 4.14
N LYS A 7 -18.85 -66.05 4.24
CA LYS A 7 -17.53 -65.59 3.77
C LYS A 7 -17.34 -64.07 3.55
N LYS A 8 -16.52 -63.46 4.42
CA LYS A 8 -15.87 -62.16 4.18
C LYS A 8 -15.00 -62.24 2.92
N LEU A 9 -15.43 -61.53 1.87
CA LEU A 9 -14.65 -61.24 0.68
C LEU A 9 -13.68 -60.10 1.01
N LEU A 10 -12.39 -60.37 0.86
CA LEU A 10 -11.30 -59.40 0.97
C LEU A 10 -11.38 -58.47 -0.25
N LEU A 11 -11.91 -57.26 -0.08
CA LEU A 11 -11.85 -56.22 -1.11
C LEU A 11 -10.48 -55.54 -0.99
N LEU A 12 -9.56 -55.89 -1.91
CA LEU A 12 -8.37 -55.07 -2.18
C LEU A 12 -8.85 -53.67 -2.61
N LEU A 13 -8.67 -52.66 -1.76
CA LEU A 13 -8.64 -51.29 -2.23
C LEU A 13 -7.41 -51.15 -3.14
N LEU A 14 -7.66 -51.09 -4.44
CA LEU A 14 -6.76 -50.39 -5.37
C LEU A 14 -6.69 -48.94 -4.88
N ALA A 15 -5.63 -48.61 -4.17
CA ALA A 15 -5.19 -47.24 -4.03
C ALA A 15 -4.83 -46.76 -5.45
N ALA A 16 -5.80 -46.14 -6.13
CA ALA A 16 -5.46 -45.24 -7.22
C ALA A 16 -4.59 -44.16 -6.60
N GLY A 17 -3.28 -44.24 -6.86
CA GLY A 17 -2.37 -43.17 -6.51
C GLY A 17 -2.89 -41.92 -7.23
N CYS A 18 -3.51 -41.01 -6.47
CA CYS A 18 -3.51 -39.61 -6.86
C CYS A 18 -2.04 -39.25 -6.97
N GLY A 19 -1.50 -39.22 -8.19
CA GLY A 19 -0.26 -38.52 -8.44
C GLY A 19 -0.41 -37.11 -7.86
N PRO A 20 0.65 -36.51 -7.30
CA PRO A 20 0.57 -35.13 -6.84
C PRO A 20 -0.04 -34.30 -7.97
N ALA A 21 -1.16 -33.63 -7.72
CA ALA A 21 -1.72 -32.68 -8.67
C ALA A 21 -0.66 -31.59 -8.85
N TRP A 22 0.01 -31.59 -10.01
CA TRP A 22 1.00 -30.58 -10.33
C TRP A 22 0.25 -29.28 -10.65
N ALA A 23 0.77 -28.18 -10.12
CA ALA A 23 0.29 -26.82 -10.30
C ALA A 23 0.32 -26.37 -11.77
N LEU A 24 -0.53 -25.41 -12.19
CA LEU A 24 -0.58 -24.96 -13.59
C LEU A 24 0.76 -24.37 -14.04
N THR A 25 1.35 -24.97 -15.06
CA THR A 25 2.60 -24.62 -15.71
C THR A 25 2.32 -24.07 -17.12
N PRO A 26 3.33 -23.50 -17.81
CA PRO A 26 3.25 -23.24 -19.24
C PRO A 26 2.76 -24.43 -20.09
N ALA A 27 2.99 -25.68 -19.65
CA ALA A 27 2.57 -26.88 -20.38
C ALA A 27 1.07 -27.15 -20.29
N ASP A 28 0.35 -26.54 -19.33
CA ASP A 28 -1.10 -26.72 -19.15
C ASP A 28 -1.94 -25.91 -20.15
N GLY A 29 -1.26 -25.22 -21.08
CA GLY A 29 -1.85 -24.53 -22.22
C GLY A 29 -2.20 -23.07 -21.93
N ALA A 30 -2.83 -22.43 -22.91
CA ALA A 30 -3.19 -21.02 -22.85
C ALA A 30 -4.29 -20.74 -21.80
N PRO A 31 -4.28 -19.55 -21.17
CA PRO A 31 -5.36 -19.13 -20.30
C PRO A 31 -6.67 -19.01 -21.09
N GLN A 32 -7.77 -19.39 -20.43
CA GLN A 32 -9.13 -19.27 -20.96
C GLN A 32 -9.79 -17.96 -20.51
N LEU A 33 -9.29 -17.39 -19.42
CA LEU A 33 -9.67 -16.07 -18.91
C LEU A 33 -8.40 -15.32 -18.55
N SER A 34 -8.27 -14.08 -19.02
CA SER A 34 -7.14 -13.20 -18.71
C SER A 34 -7.62 -11.88 -18.14
N LEU A 35 -7.01 -11.45 -17.05
CA LEU A 35 -7.20 -10.14 -16.43
C LEU A 35 -5.86 -9.38 -16.49
N TYR A 36 -5.90 -8.14 -16.96
CA TYR A 36 -4.75 -7.24 -17.05
C TYR A 36 -5.03 -6.04 -16.16
N ILE A 37 -4.45 -6.04 -14.96
CA ILE A 37 -4.82 -5.10 -13.89
C ILE A 37 -3.57 -4.32 -13.46
N PRO A 38 -3.32 -3.12 -14.00
CA PRO A 38 -2.25 -2.24 -13.56
C PRO A 38 -2.61 -1.47 -12.28
N GLY A 39 -1.63 -0.80 -11.72
CA GLY A 39 -1.81 0.23 -10.69
C GLY A 39 -1.13 -0.12 -9.37
N SER A 40 -1.74 0.27 -8.26
CA SER A 40 -1.16 0.12 -6.92
C SER A 40 -0.80 -1.33 -6.56
N GLN A 41 0.36 -1.50 -5.92
CA GLN A 41 0.87 -2.77 -5.41
C GLN A 41 0.26 -3.20 -4.07
N ALA A 42 -0.46 -2.31 -3.37
CA ALA A 42 -1.09 -2.63 -2.09
C ALA A 42 -2.05 -3.84 -2.17
N ASN A 43 -2.40 -4.23 -3.40
CA ASN A 43 -3.53 -5.08 -3.75
C ASN A 43 -3.11 -6.49 -4.11
N ASP A 44 -1.81 -6.67 -4.29
CA ASP A 44 -1.20 -7.94 -4.66
C ASP A 44 -1.64 -9.09 -3.72
N PRO A 45 -1.81 -8.93 -2.39
CA PRO A 45 -2.38 -9.99 -1.56
C PRO A 45 -3.75 -10.49 -2.02
N ASN A 46 -4.66 -9.60 -2.46
CA ASN A 46 -6.02 -9.97 -2.84
C ASN A 46 -6.05 -10.83 -4.12
N PHE A 47 -5.06 -10.65 -4.99
CA PHE A 47 -4.90 -11.46 -6.19
C PHE A 47 -4.25 -12.82 -5.90
N GLY A 48 -3.67 -13.02 -4.71
CA GLY A 48 -2.99 -14.25 -4.32
C GLY A 48 -1.46 -14.20 -4.32
N PHE A 49 -0.84 -13.01 -4.40
CA PHE A 49 0.62 -12.89 -4.34
C PHE A 49 1.14 -13.18 -2.91
N LEU A 50 2.20 -13.98 -2.82
CA LEU A 50 2.84 -14.36 -1.57
C LEU A 50 3.65 -13.19 -1.01
N ILE A 51 3.25 -12.64 0.13
CA ILE A 51 3.90 -11.48 0.76
C ILE A 51 4.30 -11.81 2.20
N GLY A 52 5.55 -11.58 2.56
CA GLY A 52 6.06 -11.77 3.92
C GLY A 52 6.00 -13.23 4.42
N GLY A 53 5.99 -14.21 3.50
CA GLY A 53 5.83 -15.63 3.84
C GLY A 53 4.40 -16.03 4.22
N VAL A 54 3.42 -15.10 4.12
CA VAL A 54 2.00 -15.40 4.32
C VAL A 54 1.42 -15.92 3.01
N VAL A 55 0.73 -17.05 3.09
CA VAL A 55 -0.10 -17.57 2.00
C VAL A 55 -1.43 -16.82 2.02
N PRO A 56 -1.69 -15.88 1.10
CA PRO A 56 -2.97 -15.21 1.07
C PRO A 56 -4.04 -16.22 0.66
N ALA A 57 -5.22 -16.12 1.26
CA ALA A 57 -6.39 -16.69 0.63
C ALA A 57 -6.64 -15.90 -0.68
N ASN A 58 -6.88 -16.62 -1.78
CA ASN A 58 -7.06 -16.02 -3.09
C ASN A 58 -8.56 -15.84 -3.38
N ALA A 59 -8.94 -14.67 -3.89
CA ALA A 59 -10.32 -14.38 -4.29
C ALA A 59 -10.82 -15.29 -5.43
N LEU A 60 -9.96 -15.54 -6.42
CA LEU A 60 -10.37 -16.09 -7.71
C LEU A 60 -9.86 -17.51 -7.94
N CYS A 61 -8.72 -17.88 -7.37
CA CYS A 61 -8.14 -19.20 -7.58
C CYS A 61 -8.74 -20.26 -6.65
N LEU A 62 -8.84 -21.50 -7.15
CA LEU A 62 -9.34 -22.65 -6.37
C LEU A 62 -8.45 -22.95 -5.16
N ASP A 63 -7.13 -22.84 -5.33
CA ASP A 63 -6.14 -23.03 -4.28
C ASP A 63 -5.32 -21.77 -4.03
N ALA A 64 -4.74 -21.67 -2.84
CA ALA A 64 -3.76 -20.63 -2.53
C ALA A 64 -2.37 -20.96 -3.11
N ALA A 65 -1.58 -19.94 -3.44
CA ALA A 65 -0.20 -20.15 -3.90
C ALA A 65 0.68 -20.68 -2.75
N ASN A 66 1.72 -21.45 -3.05
CA ASN A 66 2.77 -21.75 -2.07
C ASN A 66 4.17 -21.61 -2.69
N THR A 67 5.16 -21.34 -1.84
CA THR A 67 6.55 -21.11 -2.27
C THR A 67 7.27 -22.39 -2.71
N SER A 68 6.75 -23.58 -2.37
CA SER A 68 7.33 -24.86 -2.80
C SER A 68 6.80 -25.33 -4.16
N GLY A 69 5.68 -24.79 -4.63
CA GLY A 69 4.94 -25.26 -5.80
C GLY A 69 4.27 -26.64 -5.62
N ALA A 70 4.48 -27.32 -4.49
CA ALA A 70 4.00 -28.68 -4.27
C ALA A 70 2.54 -28.68 -3.80
N GLY A 71 1.64 -29.31 -4.56
CA GLY A 71 0.24 -29.56 -4.17
C GLY A 71 -0.69 -28.34 -4.20
N THR A 72 -0.34 -27.27 -4.92
CA THR A 72 -1.24 -26.13 -5.18
C THR A 72 -1.58 -26.06 -6.67
N THR A 73 -2.63 -25.33 -7.06
CA THR A 73 -2.93 -25.04 -8.48
C THR A 73 -2.57 -23.61 -8.90
N THR A 74 -1.97 -22.82 -8.00
CA THR A 74 -1.71 -21.38 -8.19
C THR A 74 -0.22 -21.08 -8.17
N HIS A 75 0.28 -20.47 -9.24
CA HIS A 75 1.67 -20.05 -9.38
C HIS A 75 1.83 -18.55 -9.60
N VAL A 76 2.91 -18.01 -9.03
CA VAL A 76 3.29 -16.61 -9.18
C VAL A 76 4.47 -16.49 -10.15
N TYR A 77 4.31 -15.64 -11.16
CA TYR A 77 5.25 -15.39 -12.25
C TYR A 77 5.81 -13.96 -12.14
N PHE A 78 7.11 -13.77 -12.37
CA PHE A 78 7.75 -12.46 -12.35
C PHE A 78 8.67 -12.25 -13.56
N GLN A 79 8.83 -10.99 -13.99
CA GLN A 79 9.74 -10.67 -15.07
C GLN A 79 11.23 -10.76 -14.64
N ASN A 80 11.98 -11.55 -15.41
CA ASN A 80 13.44 -11.68 -15.53
C ASN A 80 14.24 -11.46 -14.26
N TYR A 81 14.11 -12.41 -13.35
CA TYR A 81 14.97 -12.57 -12.19
C TYR A 81 16.19 -13.42 -12.56
N THR A 82 17.36 -12.80 -12.72
CA THR A 82 18.63 -13.51 -12.96
C THR A 82 19.35 -13.78 -11.63
N GLY A 83 19.01 -14.89 -10.97
CA GLY A 83 19.85 -15.63 -10.01
C GLY A 83 20.38 -14.93 -8.73
N THR A 84 20.28 -13.61 -8.60
CA THR A 84 20.80 -12.84 -7.45
C THR A 84 19.69 -11.94 -6.87
N PRO A 85 19.04 -12.34 -5.76
CA PRO A 85 17.94 -11.60 -5.14
C PRO A 85 18.22 -10.13 -4.81
N ALA A 86 19.47 -9.83 -4.46
CA ALA A 86 19.87 -8.52 -3.96
C ALA A 86 20.05 -7.46 -5.06
N SER A 87 20.08 -7.85 -6.33
CA SER A 87 20.24 -6.96 -7.50
C SER A 87 18.96 -6.78 -8.31
N ALA A 88 17.82 -7.32 -7.85
CA ALA A 88 16.55 -7.21 -8.54
C ALA A 88 16.04 -5.76 -8.57
N THR A 89 16.24 -5.07 -9.69
CA THR A 89 15.76 -3.69 -9.94
C THR A 89 14.47 -3.65 -10.77
N ASN A 90 14.10 -4.76 -11.43
CA ASN A 90 12.93 -4.84 -12.31
C ASN A 90 11.86 -5.76 -11.71
N ASN A 91 10.91 -5.16 -10.99
CA ASN A 91 9.69 -5.80 -10.51
C ASN A 91 8.46 -5.27 -11.25
N ASP A 92 8.63 -4.84 -12.50
CA ASP A 92 7.64 -4.03 -13.22
C ASP A 92 6.39 -4.83 -13.60
N TYR A 93 6.56 -6.13 -13.83
CA TYR A 93 5.49 -7.04 -14.23
C TYR A 93 5.53 -8.34 -13.45
N SER A 94 4.34 -8.79 -13.07
CA SER A 94 4.13 -10.01 -12.33
C SER A 94 2.78 -10.60 -12.69
N ALA A 95 2.57 -11.89 -12.49
CA ALA A 95 1.30 -12.51 -12.81
C ALA A 95 0.99 -13.72 -11.94
N ILE A 96 -0.27 -14.12 -11.95
CA ILE A 96 -0.75 -15.34 -11.33
C ILE A 96 -1.40 -16.22 -12.39
N TYR A 97 -1.05 -17.51 -12.38
CA TYR A 97 -1.71 -18.53 -13.19
C TYR A 97 -2.33 -19.59 -12.29
N CYS A 98 -3.63 -19.81 -12.42
CA CYS A 98 -4.35 -20.77 -11.59
C CYS A 98 -5.62 -21.32 -12.25
N ASN A 99 -6.18 -22.38 -11.67
CA ASN A 99 -7.54 -22.79 -11.98
C ASN A 99 -8.53 -21.98 -11.15
N THR A 100 -9.64 -21.61 -11.79
CA THR A 100 -10.83 -21.02 -11.18
C THR A 100 -12.06 -21.81 -11.63
N ASP A 101 -13.21 -21.55 -11.02
CA ASP A 101 -14.46 -22.23 -11.32
C ASP A 101 -15.67 -21.36 -10.91
N ASP A 102 -16.88 -21.88 -11.10
CA ASP A 102 -18.12 -21.18 -10.75
C ASP A 102 -18.37 -21.01 -9.24
N THR A 103 -17.63 -21.72 -8.39
CA THR A 103 -17.67 -21.55 -6.92
C THR A 103 -16.85 -20.35 -6.47
N ARG A 104 -15.77 -20.02 -7.18
CA ARG A 104 -14.94 -18.83 -6.95
C ARG A 104 -15.45 -17.61 -7.71
N ILE A 105 -15.94 -17.80 -8.92
CA ILE A 105 -16.47 -16.75 -9.79
C ILE A 105 -17.94 -17.09 -10.11
N PRO A 106 -18.89 -16.61 -9.29
CA PRO A 106 -20.30 -16.94 -9.49
C PRO A 106 -20.80 -16.63 -10.91
N GLY A 107 -21.44 -17.62 -11.53
CA GLY A 107 -21.99 -17.50 -12.87
C GLY A 107 -20.95 -17.58 -13.99
N LEU A 108 -19.73 -18.05 -13.72
CA LEU A 108 -18.73 -18.34 -14.74
C LEU A 108 -19.33 -19.30 -15.79
N THR A 109 -19.10 -18.99 -17.06
CA THR A 109 -19.58 -19.81 -18.19
C THR A 109 -18.40 -20.24 -19.05
N GLY A 110 -18.52 -21.36 -19.76
CA GLY A 110 -17.37 -21.97 -20.45
C GLY A 110 -16.56 -22.85 -19.49
N GLY A 111 -15.33 -23.21 -19.84
CA GLY A 111 -14.52 -24.14 -19.05
C GLY A 111 -14.91 -25.62 -19.22
N THR A 112 -14.21 -26.51 -18.50
CA THR A 112 -14.41 -27.96 -18.59
C THR A 112 -14.88 -28.55 -17.27
N GLY A 113 -15.70 -29.61 -17.31
CA GLY A 113 -16.18 -30.32 -16.12
C GLY A 113 -17.42 -29.69 -15.46
N ALA A 114 -17.84 -30.27 -14.33
CA ALA A 114 -19.12 -29.95 -13.67
C ALA A 114 -19.17 -28.55 -13.00
N HIS A 115 -18.02 -27.93 -12.78
CA HIS A 115 -17.88 -26.61 -12.14
C HIS A 115 -17.32 -25.53 -13.08
N HIS A 116 -17.33 -25.76 -14.41
CA HIS A 116 -16.81 -24.78 -15.36
C HIS A 116 -15.33 -24.43 -15.10
N THR A 117 -14.51 -25.42 -14.73
CA THR A 117 -13.10 -25.19 -14.40
C THR A 117 -12.38 -24.51 -15.57
N THR A 118 -11.76 -23.37 -15.26
CA THR A 118 -11.21 -22.43 -16.22
C THR A 118 -9.80 -22.03 -15.80
N ARG A 119 -8.86 -22.01 -16.76
CA ARG A 119 -7.50 -21.50 -16.52
C ARG A 119 -7.50 -19.96 -16.54
N LEU A 120 -7.16 -19.36 -15.42
CA LEU A 120 -7.17 -17.92 -15.17
C LEU A 120 -5.74 -17.37 -15.13
N TRP A 121 -5.49 -16.34 -15.93
CA TRP A 121 -4.27 -15.53 -15.90
C TRP A 121 -4.58 -14.13 -15.36
N ILE A 122 -3.86 -13.69 -14.33
CA ILE A 122 -3.96 -12.34 -13.79
C ILE A 122 -2.59 -11.69 -13.96
N SER A 123 -2.45 -10.81 -14.96
CA SER A 123 -1.23 -10.04 -15.17
C SER A 123 -1.32 -8.68 -14.51
N ARG A 124 -0.28 -8.33 -13.78
CA ARG A 124 -0.14 -7.08 -13.02
C ARG A 124 1.01 -6.28 -13.59
N ARG A 125 0.80 -4.97 -13.69
CA ARG A 125 1.83 -3.98 -14.00
C ARG A 125 1.97 -3.02 -12.83
N ARG A 126 3.19 -2.88 -12.35
CA ARG A 126 3.56 -2.13 -11.14
C ARG A 126 4.16 -0.74 -11.42
N LEU A 127 4.49 -0.46 -12.67
CA LEU A 127 5.01 0.82 -13.13
C LEU A 127 3.93 1.92 -13.12
N GLY A 128 4.33 3.18 -12.93
CA GLY A 128 3.45 4.34 -13.15
C GLY A 128 2.38 4.58 -12.08
N ALA A 129 2.46 3.86 -10.96
CA ALA A 129 1.58 4.02 -9.80
C ALA A 129 0.07 3.95 -10.12
N SER A 130 -0.75 4.54 -9.25
CA SER A 130 -2.21 4.52 -9.35
C SER A 130 -2.74 5.18 -10.63
N PHE A 131 -2.20 6.36 -10.97
CA PHE A 131 -2.68 7.16 -12.09
C PHE A 131 -2.57 6.43 -13.43
N ILE A 132 -1.40 5.87 -13.78
CA ILE A 132 -1.22 5.20 -15.07
C ILE A 132 -2.15 3.99 -15.22
N GLY A 133 -2.46 3.31 -14.11
CA GLY A 133 -3.44 2.24 -14.15
C GLY A 133 -4.85 2.75 -14.46
N LEU A 134 -5.28 3.80 -13.77
CA LEU A 134 -6.58 4.42 -14.00
C LEU A 134 -6.69 5.05 -15.39
N ASP A 135 -5.65 5.72 -15.89
CA ASP A 135 -5.57 6.28 -17.25
C ASP A 135 -5.77 5.19 -18.32
N ALA A 136 -5.14 4.02 -18.15
CA ALA A 136 -5.30 2.90 -19.08
C ALA A 136 -6.76 2.42 -19.23
N VAL A 137 -7.55 2.53 -18.16
CA VAL A 137 -8.96 2.14 -18.16
C VAL A 137 -9.87 3.31 -18.56
N ALA A 138 -9.58 4.51 -18.06
CA ALA A 138 -10.36 5.72 -18.31
C ALA A 138 -10.20 6.19 -19.78
N ASN A 139 -8.96 6.27 -20.25
CA ASN A 139 -8.62 6.84 -21.56
C ASN A 139 -8.23 5.78 -22.59
N GLY A 140 -8.22 4.50 -22.21
CA GLY A 140 -7.96 3.38 -23.11
C GLY A 140 -6.48 3.20 -23.48
N THR A 141 -5.56 3.84 -22.75
CA THR A 141 -4.11 3.71 -22.97
C THR A 141 -3.68 2.25 -22.88
N ALA A 142 -3.14 1.73 -23.98
CA ALA A 142 -2.62 0.37 -24.01
C ALA A 142 -1.27 0.29 -23.28
N LEU A 143 -1.08 -0.76 -22.48
CA LEU A 143 0.08 -0.95 -21.63
C LEU A 143 0.84 -2.24 -21.97
N THR A 144 2.02 -2.36 -21.39
CA THR A 144 2.85 -3.57 -21.45
C THR A 144 2.56 -4.45 -20.24
N TYR A 145 2.51 -5.76 -20.45
CA TYR A 145 2.33 -6.75 -19.37
C TYR A 145 3.27 -7.93 -19.55
N LEU A 146 3.42 -8.74 -18.51
CA LEU A 146 4.01 -10.06 -18.68
C LEU A 146 3.15 -10.85 -19.68
N ALA A 147 3.79 -11.44 -20.69
CA ALA A 147 3.10 -12.24 -21.68
C ALA A 147 2.42 -13.44 -21.00
N ASP A 148 1.47 -14.08 -21.68
CA ASP A 148 0.79 -15.25 -21.11
C ASP A 148 1.80 -16.41 -20.85
N PRO A 149 1.48 -17.40 -20.00
CA PRO A 149 2.46 -18.39 -19.59
C PRO A 149 2.99 -19.25 -20.74
N VAL A 150 2.28 -19.34 -21.87
CA VAL A 150 2.71 -20.07 -23.08
C VAL A 150 3.76 -19.28 -23.86
N THR A 151 3.71 -17.95 -23.81
CA THR A 151 4.56 -17.03 -24.59
C THR A 151 5.63 -16.31 -23.76
N ALA A 152 5.47 -16.26 -22.43
CA ALA A 152 6.32 -15.50 -21.51
C ALA A 152 7.76 -15.98 -21.38
N SER A 153 8.11 -17.14 -21.95
CA SER A 153 9.43 -17.78 -21.85
C SER A 153 9.91 -17.83 -20.39
N CYS A 154 9.30 -18.73 -19.63
CA CYS A 154 9.46 -18.82 -18.18
C CYS A 154 10.29 -20.04 -17.76
N THR A 155 11.15 -19.83 -16.78
CA THR A 155 11.91 -20.87 -16.08
C THR A 155 11.34 -21.06 -14.68
N ALA A 156 11.07 -22.30 -14.29
CA ALA A 156 10.63 -22.64 -12.94
C ALA A 156 11.76 -22.35 -11.94
N VAL A 157 11.51 -21.41 -11.02
CA VAL A 157 12.40 -21.01 -9.94
C VAL A 157 11.54 -20.62 -8.74
N ASN A 158 11.69 -21.34 -7.64
CA ASN A 158 11.15 -20.89 -6.36
C ASN A 158 12.11 -19.87 -5.75
N GLY A 159 11.66 -18.62 -5.64
CA GLY A 159 12.47 -17.53 -5.15
C GLY A 159 11.69 -16.55 -4.30
N THR A 160 12.43 -15.65 -3.66
CA THR A 160 11.89 -14.48 -3.00
C THR A 160 12.67 -13.26 -3.47
N PHE A 161 11.99 -12.14 -3.68
CA PHE A 161 12.66 -10.84 -3.80
C PHE A 161 12.12 -9.91 -2.74
N THR A 162 13.00 -9.07 -2.20
CA THR A 162 12.58 -8.05 -1.25
C THR A 162 12.32 -6.78 -2.01
N SER A 163 11.06 -6.40 -2.15
CA SER A 163 10.74 -5.03 -2.52
C SER A 163 10.45 -4.28 -1.24
N ALA A 164 11.41 -3.44 -0.89
CA ALA A 164 11.17 -2.34 0.00
C ALA A 164 10.73 -2.86 1.41
N GLY A 165 11.61 -3.65 2.01
CA GLY A 165 11.44 -4.28 3.32
C GLY A 165 10.49 -5.48 3.37
N VAL A 166 9.77 -5.78 2.28
CA VAL A 166 8.80 -6.88 2.22
C VAL A 166 9.25 -7.93 1.20
N ALA A 167 9.27 -9.19 1.61
CA ALA A 167 9.63 -10.32 0.75
C ALA A 167 8.41 -10.81 -0.06
N TYR A 168 8.56 -10.90 -1.38
CA TYR A 168 7.57 -11.42 -2.31
C TYR A 168 8.03 -12.77 -2.83
N GLY A 169 7.22 -13.81 -2.65
CA GLY A 169 7.50 -15.15 -3.14
C GLY A 169 7.07 -15.34 -4.60
N PHE A 170 7.84 -16.10 -5.37
CA PHE A 170 7.51 -16.46 -6.74
C PHE A 170 7.94 -17.88 -7.11
N ASN A 171 7.32 -18.41 -8.17
CA ASN A 171 7.53 -19.78 -8.67
C ASN A 171 8.17 -19.81 -10.08
N TYR A 172 8.04 -18.72 -10.85
CA TYR A 172 8.58 -18.62 -12.20
C TYR A 172 9.24 -17.28 -12.47
N SER A 173 10.36 -17.31 -13.19
CA SER A 173 11.06 -16.16 -13.76
C SER A 173 10.89 -16.15 -15.27
N CYS A 174 10.37 -15.06 -15.84
CA CYS A 174 9.91 -14.97 -17.23
C CYS A 174 10.55 -13.81 -17.98
N THR A 175 10.92 -13.98 -19.25
CA THR A 175 11.70 -12.96 -19.95
C THR A 175 10.90 -12.10 -20.92
N VAL A 176 9.71 -12.56 -21.34
CA VAL A 176 8.94 -11.90 -22.41
C VAL A 176 7.78 -11.10 -21.84
N VAL A 177 7.63 -9.87 -22.34
CA VAL A 177 6.51 -8.97 -22.09
C VAL A 177 5.82 -8.62 -23.41
N THR A 178 4.52 -8.36 -23.33
CA THR A 178 3.69 -8.01 -24.50
C THR A 178 3.19 -6.57 -24.36
N PRO A 179 3.56 -5.65 -25.28
CA PRO A 179 3.02 -4.30 -25.33
C PRO A 179 1.63 -4.26 -25.98
N GLY A 180 0.94 -3.11 -25.87
CA GLY A 180 -0.28 -2.86 -26.63
C GLY A 180 -1.53 -3.56 -26.08
N ILE A 181 -1.55 -3.91 -24.80
CA ILE A 181 -2.70 -4.58 -24.17
C ILE A 181 -3.54 -3.57 -23.40
N HIS A 182 -4.86 -3.59 -23.62
CA HIS A 182 -5.80 -2.80 -22.83
C HIS A 182 -6.02 -3.42 -21.44
N ALA A 183 -5.99 -2.58 -20.42
CA ALA A 183 -6.27 -2.99 -19.04
C ALA A 183 -7.72 -3.43 -18.89
N THR A 184 -7.98 -4.52 -18.16
CA THR A 184 -9.34 -5.01 -17.84
C THR A 184 -9.98 -4.29 -16.65
N ALA A 185 -9.16 -3.76 -15.76
CA ALA A 185 -9.54 -2.97 -14.60
C ALA A 185 -8.28 -2.27 -14.08
N ALA A 186 -8.42 -1.30 -13.20
CA ALA A 186 -7.33 -0.59 -12.56
C ALA A 186 -7.48 -0.63 -11.05
N THR A 187 -6.36 -0.49 -10.37
CA THR A 187 -6.24 -0.68 -8.93
C THR A 187 -5.54 0.55 -8.36
N SER A 188 -6.13 1.26 -7.39
CA SER A 188 -5.62 2.56 -6.95
C SER A 188 -5.73 2.76 -5.44
N ASP A 189 -4.71 3.36 -4.82
CA ASP A 189 -4.66 3.65 -3.37
C ASP A 189 -5.73 4.64 -2.88
N ILE A 190 -6.40 5.32 -3.82
CA ILE A 190 -7.46 6.27 -3.57
C ILE A 190 -8.46 6.23 -4.74
N THR A 191 -9.66 6.75 -4.53
CA THR A 191 -10.73 6.76 -5.53
C THR A 191 -10.36 7.67 -6.72
N PRO A 192 -10.87 7.39 -7.94
CA PRO A 192 -10.43 8.06 -9.16
C PRO A 192 -10.82 9.54 -9.28
N ASP A 193 -11.80 10.00 -8.51
CA ASP A 193 -12.36 11.36 -8.51
C ASP A 193 -11.35 12.46 -8.17
N VAL A 194 -10.22 12.13 -7.54
CA VAL A 194 -9.17 13.10 -7.19
C VAL A 194 -8.01 13.13 -8.19
N PHE A 195 -7.99 12.30 -9.23
CA PHE A 195 -6.91 12.29 -10.22
C PHE A 195 -7.10 13.33 -11.32
N HIS A 196 -7.20 14.59 -10.91
CA HIS A 196 -7.24 15.76 -11.78
C HIS A 196 -6.37 16.88 -11.24
N GLY A 197 -5.96 17.79 -12.11
CA GLY A 197 -5.04 18.87 -11.75
C GLY A 197 -3.57 18.44 -11.72
N SER A 198 -2.69 19.43 -11.87
CA SER A 198 -1.25 19.23 -12.14
C SER A 198 -0.50 18.37 -11.12
N ASP A 199 -0.92 18.36 -9.85
CA ASP A 199 -0.19 17.65 -8.78
C ASP A 199 -0.64 16.19 -8.58
N ASN A 200 -1.86 15.85 -9.02
CA ASN A 200 -2.41 14.50 -8.95
C ASN A 200 -2.27 13.73 -10.26
N VAL A 201 -1.90 14.39 -11.34
CA VAL A 201 -1.79 13.81 -12.69
C VAL A 201 -0.32 13.69 -13.11
N THR A 202 0.04 12.57 -13.73
CA THR A 202 1.38 12.39 -14.28
C THR A 202 1.62 13.40 -15.41
N PRO A 203 2.74 14.16 -15.44
CA PRO A 203 3.03 15.13 -16.48
C PRO A 203 2.91 14.53 -17.89
N GLY A 204 2.24 15.27 -18.78
CA GLY A 204 1.98 14.84 -20.16
C GLY A 204 0.70 14.02 -20.34
N TYR A 205 -0.03 13.73 -19.26
CA TYR A 205 -1.34 13.07 -19.32
C TYR A 205 -2.48 14.04 -19.01
N SER A 206 -3.68 13.68 -19.47
CA SER A 206 -4.93 14.37 -19.13
C SER A 206 -5.48 13.91 -17.78
N ASP A 207 -6.33 14.75 -17.19
CA ASP A 207 -7.12 14.38 -16.01
C ASP A 207 -7.94 13.10 -16.26
N ILE A 208 -8.21 12.36 -15.17
CA ILE A 208 -9.13 11.23 -15.21
C ILE A 208 -10.56 11.73 -14.99
N ASP A 209 -11.41 11.57 -15.99
CA ASP A 209 -12.85 11.73 -15.82
C ASP A 209 -13.44 10.48 -15.16
N ALA A 210 -13.55 10.53 -13.83
CA ALA A 210 -14.10 9.46 -13.02
C ALA A 210 -15.55 9.12 -13.36
N THR A 211 -16.32 10.03 -13.99
CA THR A 211 -17.70 9.74 -14.40
C THR A 211 -17.78 8.73 -15.55
N THR A 212 -16.69 8.55 -16.29
CA THR A 212 -16.61 7.55 -17.35
C THR A 212 -16.32 6.14 -16.85
N LEU A 213 -16.02 5.98 -15.55
CA LEU A 213 -15.81 4.69 -14.90
C LEU A 213 -17.11 4.26 -14.23
N ASP A 214 -17.85 3.37 -14.90
CA ASP A 214 -19.14 2.86 -14.40
C ASP A 214 -18.98 2.15 -13.04
N ASN A 215 -17.83 1.51 -12.84
CA ASN A 215 -17.52 0.73 -11.65
C ASN A 215 -16.34 1.37 -10.93
N ARG A 216 -16.57 1.87 -9.72
CA ARG A 216 -15.57 2.53 -8.85
C ARG A 216 -15.76 2.05 -7.42
N PHE A 217 -15.22 0.86 -7.13
CA PHE A 217 -15.39 0.23 -5.82
C PHE A 217 -14.25 0.62 -4.89
N ALA A 218 -14.57 1.21 -3.74
CA ALA A 218 -13.63 1.31 -2.61
C ALA A 218 -13.73 0.03 -1.77
N ILE A 219 -12.65 -0.73 -1.69
CA ILE A 219 -12.69 -2.07 -1.07
C ILE A 219 -12.11 -2.08 0.35
N ALA A 220 -11.18 -1.19 0.68
CA ALA A 220 -10.67 -0.99 2.03
C ALA A 220 -10.11 0.43 2.22
N GLY A 221 -9.98 0.88 3.46
CA GLY A 221 -9.18 2.05 3.81
C GLY A 221 -7.72 1.66 4.02
N HIS A 222 -6.80 2.30 3.32
CA HIS A 222 -5.36 2.15 3.48
C HIS A 222 -4.81 3.26 4.38
N ILE A 223 -4.25 2.89 5.53
CA ILE A 223 -3.68 3.83 6.49
C ILE A 223 -2.28 4.21 6.01
N ILE A 224 -2.13 5.48 5.63
CA ILE A 224 -0.89 6.06 5.14
C ILE A 224 -0.30 6.91 6.26
N GLY A 225 1.00 6.78 6.50
CA GLY A 225 1.70 7.49 7.55
C GLY A 225 2.63 8.57 7.01
N ILE A 226 3.09 9.42 7.93
CA ILE A 226 4.15 10.40 7.71
C ILE A 226 5.42 9.88 8.36
N PRO A 227 6.32 9.20 7.61
CA PRO A 227 7.63 8.87 8.11
C PRO A 227 8.53 10.11 8.13
N VAL A 228 9.40 10.17 9.14
CA VAL A 228 10.52 11.10 9.20
C VAL A 228 11.80 10.33 9.52
N THR A 229 12.97 10.88 9.16
CA THR A 229 14.26 10.27 9.52
C THR A 229 14.32 10.02 11.03
N LEU A 230 14.97 8.93 11.46
CA LEU A 230 15.03 8.56 12.88
C LEU A 230 15.59 9.71 13.74
N LYS A 231 16.59 10.41 13.21
CA LYS A 231 17.20 11.57 13.88
C LYS A 231 16.22 12.75 14.01
N LEU A 232 15.41 13.04 12.99
CA LEU A 232 14.33 14.03 13.11
C LEU A 232 13.24 13.57 14.09
N ARG A 233 12.84 12.30 14.05
CA ARG A 233 11.88 11.75 15.00
C ARG A 233 12.36 11.90 16.45
N ASN A 234 13.64 11.62 16.71
CA ASN A 234 14.23 11.79 18.04
C ASN A 234 14.30 13.27 18.46
N ALA A 235 14.62 14.17 17.53
CA ALA A 235 14.59 15.62 17.76
C ALA A 235 13.18 16.10 18.15
N LEU A 236 12.16 15.73 17.38
CA LEU A 236 10.76 16.07 17.66
C LEU A 236 10.27 15.46 18.98
N GLN A 237 10.65 14.21 19.26
CA GLN A 237 10.31 13.57 20.52
C GLN A 237 10.95 14.30 21.70
N TYR A 238 12.24 14.63 21.62
CA TYR A 238 12.92 15.36 22.68
C TYR A 238 12.27 16.72 22.92
N ALA A 239 11.98 17.48 21.86
CA ALA A 239 11.26 18.74 21.94
C ALA A 239 9.89 18.59 22.61
N GLY A 240 9.14 17.54 22.29
CA GLY A 240 7.87 17.22 22.95
C GLY A 240 8.03 16.89 24.43
N ILE A 241 9.08 16.14 24.82
CA ILE A 241 9.38 15.80 26.22
C ILE A 241 9.71 17.07 27.02
N VAL A 242 10.66 17.88 26.55
CA VAL A 242 11.14 19.05 27.32
C VAL A 242 10.15 20.21 27.34
N SER A 243 9.21 20.26 26.39
CA SER A 243 8.11 21.21 26.39
C SER A 243 6.89 20.74 27.18
N GLY A 244 6.87 19.48 27.64
CA GLY A 244 5.74 18.87 28.32
C GLY A 244 4.54 18.56 27.42
N GLN A 245 4.71 18.55 26.09
CA GLN A 245 3.68 18.12 25.14
C GLN A 245 3.55 16.60 25.06
N ILE A 246 4.67 15.88 25.19
CA ILE A 246 4.70 14.44 25.33
C ILE A 246 4.71 14.14 26.83
N THR A 247 3.53 13.95 27.38
CA THR A 247 3.33 13.56 28.77
C THR A 247 3.02 12.06 28.86
N ASN A 248 3.35 11.48 30.00
CA ASN A 248 3.07 10.10 30.40
C ASN A 248 1.57 9.78 30.63
N THR A 249 0.62 10.54 30.06
CA THR A 249 -0.79 10.53 30.51
C THR A 249 -1.89 10.40 29.44
N LEU A 250 -1.58 10.49 28.14
CA LEU A 250 -2.62 10.55 27.10
C LEU A 250 -2.97 9.21 26.41
N ASP A 251 -2.36 8.11 26.83
CA ASP A 251 -2.78 6.76 26.43
C ASP A 251 -2.94 5.93 27.71
N GLN A 252 -3.91 5.02 27.77
CA GLN A 252 -4.43 4.37 29.00
C GLN A 252 -3.44 3.45 29.75
N THR A 253 -2.14 3.61 29.56
CA THR A 253 -1.06 3.01 30.35
C THR A 253 -0.45 4.06 31.28
N PRO A 254 -0.88 4.12 32.56
CA PRO A 254 -0.25 5.00 33.54
C PRO A 254 1.24 4.64 33.68
N ASN A 255 2.12 5.65 33.64
CA ASN A 255 3.54 5.59 34.05
C ASN A 255 4.61 5.16 33.02
N VAL A 256 4.47 5.40 31.71
CA VAL A 256 5.64 5.32 30.82
C VAL A 256 6.36 6.67 30.77
N ALA A 257 7.53 6.77 31.40
CA ALA A 257 8.41 7.92 31.24
C ALA A 257 9.02 7.88 29.83
N CYS A 258 8.62 8.80 28.98
CA CYS A 258 9.18 8.90 27.62
C CYS A 258 10.63 9.37 27.68
N THR A 259 11.52 8.63 27.04
CA THR A 259 12.89 9.04 26.76
C THR A 259 13.11 9.10 25.25
N VAL A 260 14.20 9.76 24.85
CA VAL A 260 14.56 9.80 23.42
C VAL A 260 14.78 8.37 22.92
N GLY A 261 14.13 8.03 21.81
CA GLY A 261 14.10 6.69 21.24
C GLY A 261 13.00 5.76 21.76
N SER A 262 12.21 6.15 22.78
CA SER A 262 11.06 5.34 23.23
C SER A 262 10.04 5.18 22.11
N GLU A 263 9.62 3.94 21.83
CA GLU A 263 8.71 3.59 20.72
C GLU A 263 7.26 3.33 21.16
N ASP A 264 6.96 3.62 22.43
CA ASP A 264 5.63 3.49 23.02
C ASP A 264 4.67 4.51 22.42
N ARG A 265 3.38 4.15 22.41
CA ARG A 265 2.28 4.94 21.84
C ARG A 265 2.26 6.40 22.31
N GLY A 266 2.42 6.61 23.61
CA GLY A 266 2.47 7.94 24.22
C GLY A 266 3.67 8.77 23.76
N CYS A 267 4.79 8.11 23.44
CA CYS A 267 6.09 8.75 23.19
C CYS A 267 6.36 9.08 21.72
N VAL A 268 5.49 8.67 20.79
CA VAL A 268 5.60 9.07 19.39
C VAL A 268 5.27 10.57 19.26
N PRO A 269 6.14 11.39 18.63
CA PRO A 269 5.88 12.81 18.47
C PRO A 269 4.75 13.09 17.48
N SER A 270 4.22 14.31 17.51
CA SER A 270 3.14 14.76 16.63
C SER A 270 3.50 16.05 15.92
N LEU A 271 3.04 16.17 14.68
CA LEU A 271 2.86 17.44 14.00
C LEU A 271 1.36 17.70 13.80
N SER A 272 0.97 18.96 13.71
CA SER A 272 -0.40 19.32 13.31
C SER A 272 -0.58 19.13 11.80
N LYS A 273 -1.83 19.00 11.37
CA LYS A 273 -2.20 18.94 9.95
C LYS A 273 -1.67 20.17 9.20
N GLU A 274 -1.78 21.35 9.79
CA GLU A 274 -1.34 22.64 9.21
C GLU A 274 0.18 22.72 9.08
N GLN A 275 0.91 22.17 10.07
CA GLN A 275 2.38 22.05 9.98
C GLN A 275 2.78 21.12 8.84
N LEU A 276 2.08 20.00 8.65
CA LEU A 276 2.32 19.11 7.52
C LEU A 276 2.00 19.79 6.19
N VAL A 277 0.87 20.49 6.08
CA VAL A 277 0.56 21.29 4.89
C VAL A 277 1.69 22.29 4.62
N SER A 278 2.17 23.01 5.64
CA SER A 278 3.23 24.02 5.47
C SER A 278 4.55 23.41 5.00
N LEU A 279 4.91 22.23 5.53
CA LEU A 279 6.07 21.47 5.10
C LEU A 279 5.92 21.00 3.64
N PHE A 280 4.84 20.31 3.30
CA PHE A 280 4.66 19.73 1.96
C PHE A 280 4.42 20.78 0.87
N THR A 281 3.92 21.97 1.19
CA THR A 281 3.82 23.10 0.25
C THR A 281 5.15 23.86 0.10
N GLY A 282 6.16 23.54 0.91
CA GLY A 282 7.46 24.22 0.92
C GLY A 282 7.41 25.62 1.53
N THR A 283 6.29 26.04 2.11
CA THR A 283 6.18 27.32 2.82
C THR A 283 7.01 27.32 4.10
N THR A 284 7.11 26.16 4.75
CA THR A 284 8.14 25.88 5.76
C THR A 284 9.25 25.06 5.14
N TYR A 285 10.43 25.66 5.04
CA TYR A 285 11.61 25.08 4.40
C TYR A 285 12.83 24.95 5.34
N ASP A 286 12.70 25.39 6.59
CA ASP A 286 13.77 25.34 7.59
C ASP A 286 13.18 24.89 8.94
N TRP A 287 13.72 23.81 9.51
CA TRP A 287 13.36 23.27 10.81
C TRP A 287 13.63 24.23 11.98
N GLY A 288 14.51 25.22 11.78
CA GLY A 288 14.72 26.36 12.68
C GLY A 288 13.48 27.25 12.86
N THR A 289 12.47 27.13 11.99
CA THR A 289 11.19 27.83 12.16
C THR A 289 10.28 27.18 13.20
N PHE A 290 10.46 25.88 13.47
CA PHE A 290 9.69 25.17 14.49
C PHE A 290 10.20 25.58 15.87
N ARG A 291 9.28 26.10 16.68
CA ARG A 291 9.56 26.60 18.03
C ARG A 291 8.75 25.85 19.06
N VAL A 292 9.37 25.56 20.19
CA VAL A 292 8.71 25.02 21.38
C VAL A 292 9.09 25.84 22.60
N LYS A 293 8.23 25.88 23.61
CA LYS A 293 8.54 26.50 24.90
C LYS A 293 9.19 25.47 25.81
N VAL A 294 10.40 25.76 26.29
CA VAL A 294 11.14 24.93 27.25
C VAL A 294 11.41 25.78 28.48
N GLY A 295 10.83 25.41 29.62
CA GLY A 295 10.92 26.21 30.85
C GLY A 295 10.39 27.64 30.67
N GLY A 296 9.39 27.83 29.80
CA GLY A 296 8.81 29.14 29.49
C GLY A 296 9.55 29.97 28.42
N VAL A 297 10.72 29.51 27.95
CA VAL A 297 11.52 30.19 26.92
C VAL A 297 11.26 29.55 25.56
N GLU A 298 10.97 30.34 24.53
CA GLU A 298 10.91 29.84 23.15
C GLU A 298 12.30 29.45 22.64
N LYS A 299 12.40 28.25 22.10
CA LYS A 299 13.60 27.74 21.43
C LYS A 299 13.22 27.11 20.10
N THR A 300 14.09 27.26 19.10
CA THR A 300 13.94 26.55 17.83
C THR A 300 14.26 25.07 18.01
N LEU A 301 13.74 24.21 17.12
CA LEU A 301 14.02 22.77 17.18
C LEU A 301 15.54 22.46 17.16
N PRO A 302 16.38 23.06 16.30
CA PRO A 302 17.83 22.90 16.36
C PRO A 302 18.46 23.35 17.70
N GLN A 303 17.98 24.45 18.30
CA GLN A 303 18.47 24.90 19.61
C GLN A 303 18.15 23.89 20.71
N VAL A 304 16.92 23.36 20.73
CA VAL A 304 16.52 22.33 21.69
C VAL A 304 17.38 21.07 21.54
N VAL A 305 17.66 20.65 20.31
CA VAL A 305 18.53 19.49 20.06
C VAL A 305 19.95 19.77 20.53
N ALA A 306 20.50 20.96 20.25
CA ALA A 306 21.83 21.33 20.70
C ALA A 306 21.97 21.28 22.23
N ASP A 307 20.98 21.79 22.96
CA ASP A 307 20.94 21.70 24.42
C ASP A 307 20.93 20.23 24.90
N GLY A 308 20.13 19.38 24.25
CA GLY A 308 20.06 17.95 24.55
C GLY A 308 21.37 17.20 24.27
N VAL A 309 22.07 17.55 23.19
CA VAL A 309 23.40 17.01 22.86
C VAL A 309 24.42 17.44 23.91
N THR A 310 24.45 18.72 24.31
CA THR A 310 25.32 19.21 25.39
C THR A 310 25.02 18.53 26.72
N ALA A 311 23.75 18.22 26.99
CA ALA A 311 23.32 17.47 28.17
C ALA A 311 23.59 15.95 28.10
N GLY A 312 24.14 15.44 27.00
CA GLY A 312 24.49 14.03 26.84
C GLY A 312 23.28 13.09 26.65
N ILE A 313 22.17 13.60 26.13
CA ILE A 313 20.98 12.78 25.85
C ILE A 313 21.25 11.84 24.67
N SER A 314 21.19 10.53 24.93
CA SER A 314 21.42 9.50 23.92
C SER A 314 20.41 9.56 22.78
N GLY A 315 20.86 9.29 21.56
CA GLY A 315 20.02 9.28 20.36
C GLY A 315 19.77 10.65 19.72
N LEU A 316 20.33 11.73 20.27
CA LEU A 316 20.33 13.07 19.67
C LEU A 316 21.66 13.36 18.96
N SER A 317 21.55 14.14 17.89
CA SER A 317 22.69 14.68 17.15
C SER A 317 22.31 16.02 16.52
N ASN A 318 23.21 17.00 16.57
CA ASN A 318 23.01 18.29 15.89
C ASN A 318 22.88 18.04 14.38
N PRO A 319 21.84 18.53 13.71
CA PRO A 319 21.67 18.25 12.29
C PRO A 319 22.79 18.90 11.48
N LEU A 320 23.17 18.29 10.34
CA LEU A 320 24.21 18.89 9.47
C LEU A 320 23.76 20.23 8.89
N ASP A 321 22.47 20.35 8.62
CA ASP A 321 21.81 21.59 8.23
C ASP A 321 20.35 21.56 8.71
N THR A 322 19.68 22.70 8.68
CA THR A 322 18.31 22.84 9.18
C THR A 322 17.26 22.85 8.06
N THR A 323 17.65 22.63 6.81
CA THR A 323 16.74 22.59 5.66
C THR A 323 15.70 21.49 5.83
N VAL A 324 14.47 21.76 5.40
CA VAL A 324 13.45 20.74 5.27
C VAL A 324 13.72 19.96 3.99
N HIS A 325 14.03 18.68 4.16
CA HIS A 325 14.18 17.74 3.05
C HIS A 325 12.91 16.91 2.89
N ILE A 326 12.41 16.79 1.66
CA ILE A 326 11.16 16.09 1.36
C ILE A 326 11.42 14.99 0.34
N CYS A 327 11.30 13.75 0.79
CA CYS A 327 11.25 12.58 -0.10
C CYS A 327 9.83 12.47 -0.65
N ARG A 328 9.52 13.21 -1.71
CA ARG A 328 8.17 13.31 -2.27
C ARG A 328 7.91 12.16 -3.24
N ARG A 329 6.67 11.71 -3.43
CA ARG A 329 6.34 10.74 -4.49
C ARG A 329 6.09 11.46 -5.82
N GLU A 330 6.18 10.72 -6.91
CA GLU A 330 5.82 11.20 -8.25
C GLU A 330 4.34 11.61 -8.35
N ASN A 331 3.99 12.55 -9.23
CA ASN A 331 2.58 12.91 -9.46
C ASN A 331 1.81 11.68 -9.97
N GLY A 332 0.59 11.50 -9.48
CA GLY A 332 -0.20 10.31 -9.77
C GLY A 332 0.11 9.09 -8.89
N ALA A 333 1.09 9.19 -7.97
CA ALA A 333 1.27 8.20 -6.93
C ALA A 333 0.11 8.25 -5.93
N GLY A 334 -0.64 7.15 -5.78
CA GLY A 334 -1.89 7.14 -5.02
C GLY A 334 -1.72 7.54 -3.54
N GLN A 335 -0.59 7.20 -2.89
CA GLN A 335 -0.32 7.65 -1.52
C GLN A 335 -0.13 9.16 -1.43
N GLN A 336 0.50 9.78 -2.43
CA GLN A 336 0.63 11.23 -2.49
C GLN A 336 -0.71 11.87 -2.81
N VAL A 337 -1.47 11.34 -3.77
CA VAL A 337 -2.82 11.82 -4.05
C VAL A 337 -3.71 11.73 -2.80
N ALA A 338 -3.55 10.69 -1.98
CA ALA A 338 -4.24 10.59 -0.69
C ALA A 338 -3.79 11.64 0.35
N LEU A 339 -2.49 11.98 0.41
CA LEU A 339 -2.04 13.13 1.21
C LEU A 339 -2.69 14.41 0.68
N LEU A 340 -2.66 14.61 -0.63
CA LEU A 340 -3.17 15.81 -1.30
C LEU A 340 -4.66 15.99 -1.01
N ALA A 341 -5.48 14.95 -1.20
CA ALA A 341 -6.91 15.00 -0.92
C ALA A 341 -7.21 15.17 0.59
N ASN A 342 -6.61 14.35 1.46
CA ASN A 342 -7.00 14.31 2.87
C ASN A 342 -6.37 15.42 3.72
N VAL A 343 -5.13 15.79 3.40
CA VAL A 343 -4.36 16.76 4.18
C VAL A 343 -4.37 18.14 3.54
N LEU A 344 -4.04 18.24 2.24
CA LEU A 344 -4.00 19.54 1.55
C LEU A 344 -5.38 19.94 0.97
N GLN A 345 -6.35 19.03 0.90
CA GLN A 345 -7.64 19.25 0.24
C GLN A 345 -7.49 19.61 -1.26
N TYR A 346 -6.46 19.05 -1.90
CA TYR A 346 -6.21 19.14 -3.34
C TYR A 346 -6.68 17.87 -4.05
N PRO A 347 -7.48 17.97 -5.12
CA PRO A 347 -7.85 19.20 -5.84
C PRO A 347 -9.22 19.74 -5.38
N CYS A 348 -9.74 19.23 -4.26
CA CYS A 348 -11.10 19.39 -3.77
C CYS A 348 -11.54 20.84 -3.52
N LEU A 349 -10.59 21.73 -3.18
CA LEU A 349 -10.86 23.17 -3.02
C LEU A 349 -10.62 23.99 -4.30
N GLY A 350 -10.42 23.33 -5.46
CA GLY A 350 -10.12 24.00 -6.71
C GLY A 350 -8.89 24.90 -6.60
N SER A 351 -9.00 26.15 -7.06
CA SER A 351 -7.90 27.13 -7.01
C SER A 351 -7.50 27.56 -5.60
N SER A 352 -8.28 27.23 -4.57
CA SER A 352 -7.95 27.53 -3.18
C SER A 352 -7.12 26.42 -2.52
N ALA A 353 -6.93 25.28 -3.18
CA ALA A 353 -6.10 24.20 -2.67
C ALA A 353 -4.61 24.59 -2.71
N PRO A 354 -3.83 24.36 -1.64
CA PRO A 354 -2.39 24.58 -1.66
C PRO A 354 -1.69 23.65 -2.65
N ALA A 355 -0.81 24.21 -3.47
CA ALA A 355 0.05 23.42 -4.36
C ALA A 355 1.17 22.74 -3.57
N ILE A 356 1.50 21.50 -3.92
CA ILE A 356 2.62 20.79 -3.29
C ILE A 356 3.96 21.28 -3.85
N ALA A 357 4.99 21.27 -3.02
CA ALA A 357 6.33 21.67 -3.42
C ALA A 357 6.88 20.73 -4.53
N GLN A 358 7.60 21.34 -5.47
CA GLN A 358 8.17 20.66 -6.63
C GLN A 358 9.70 20.70 -6.54
N PRO A 359 10.41 19.64 -6.97
CA PRO A 359 11.86 19.66 -7.06
C PRO A 359 12.39 20.83 -7.89
N GLY A 360 13.43 21.49 -7.39
CA GLY A 360 14.04 22.66 -8.04
C GLY A 360 13.24 23.97 -7.92
N PHE A 361 12.12 23.97 -7.18
CA PHE A 361 11.31 25.16 -6.93
C PHE A 361 11.21 25.46 -5.43
N GLY A 362 11.61 26.68 -5.07
CA GLY A 362 11.53 27.17 -3.70
C GLY A 362 12.72 26.78 -2.83
N PRO A 363 12.68 27.17 -1.54
CA PRO A 363 13.80 27.03 -0.62
C PRO A 363 13.87 25.67 0.10
N ALA A 364 12.83 24.82 0.04
CA ALA A 364 12.87 23.46 0.57
C ALA A 364 13.61 22.52 -0.39
N ASP A 365 14.31 21.52 0.13
CA ASP A 365 14.98 20.51 -0.69
C ASP A 365 14.01 19.34 -0.97
N VAL A 366 13.44 19.32 -2.17
CA VAL A 366 12.43 18.34 -2.57
C VAL A 366 12.97 17.46 -3.68
N GLY A 367 12.81 16.14 -3.55
CA GLY A 367 13.14 15.20 -4.62
C GLY A 367 12.11 14.11 -4.80
N TYR A 368 12.03 13.56 -6.02
CA TYR A 368 11.09 12.51 -6.38
C TYR A 368 11.62 11.12 -6.00
N ALA A 369 10.89 10.45 -5.12
CA ALA A 369 10.99 9.04 -4.82
C ALA A 369 9.91 8.29 -5.62
N THR A 370 10.25 7.82 -6.82
CA THR A 370 9.30 7.23 -7.79
C THR A 370 8.70 5.87 -7.40
N SER A 371 9.02 5.37 -6.20
CA SER A 371 8.50 4.11 -5.67
C SER A 371 8.54 4.11 -4.15
N LEU A 372 7.82 3.17 -3.53
CA LEU A 372 7.89 2.96 -2.08
C LEU A 372 9.30 2.59 -1.61
N GLY A 373 10.12 1.93 -2.46
CA GLY A 373 11.52 1.62 -2.15
C GLY A 373 12.44 2.84 -2.27
N ALA A 374 12.17 3.72 -3.24
CA ALA A 374 12.88 4.99 -3.36
C ALA A 374 12.64 5.89 -2.14
N VAL A 375 11.43 5.86 -1.53
CA VAL A 375 11.15 6.58 -0.28
C VAL A 375 12.04 6.07 0.86
N ASP A 376 12.14 4.74 1.02
CA ASP A 376 13.00 4.15 2.05
C ASP A 376 14.46 4.56 1.85
N ASN A 377 14.96 4.47 0.62
CA ASN A 377 16.34 4.83 0.29
C ASN A 377 16.60 6.33 0.49
N CYS A 378 15.66 7.19 0.11
CA CYS A 378 15.76 8.63 0.32
C CYS A 378 15.85 8.99 1.81
N LEU A 379 14.93 8.47 2.63
CA LEU A 379 14.95 8.69 4.08
C LEU A 379 16.21 8.10 4.72
N LYS A 380 16.66 6.93 4.24
CA LYS A 380 17.90 6.31 4.67
C LYS A 380 19.11 7.18 4.36
N ASP A 381 19.22 7.69 3.14
CA ASP A 381 20.35 8.52 2.72
C ASP A 381 20.46 9.80 3.54
N TYR A 382 19.34 10.52 3.74
CA TYR A 382 19.32 11.70 4.62
C TYR A 382 19.65 11.35 6.08
N ASN A 383 19.27 10.17 6.58
CA ASN A 383 19.57 9.79 7.96
C ASN A 383 21.02 9.32 8.15
N ASP A 384 21.51 8.43 7.28
CA ASP A 384 22.73 7.64 7.44
C ASP A 384 23.93 8.19 6.66
N GLY A 385 23.68 9.00 5.63
CA GLY A 385 24.71 9.49 4.73
C GLY A 385 25.17 8.51 3.67
N THR A 386 24.24 7.67 3.22
CA THR A 386 24.44 6.81 2.06
C THR A 386 24.01 7.51 0.78
N ASN A 387 24.36 6.91 -0.37
CA ASN A 387 23.94 7.37 -1.71
C ASN A 387 23.17 6.23 -2.44
N GLY A 388 22.19 5.65 -1.76
CA GLY A 388 21.34 4.58 -2.33
C GLY A 388 20.20 5.08 -3.21
N TRP A 389 19.82 6.36 -3.06
CA TRP A 389 18.85 7.09 -3.86
C TRP A 389 19.53 8.24 -4.62
N PHE A 390 20.38 9.03 -3.96
CA PHE A 390 21.18 10.06 -4.62
C PHE A 390 22.13 9.45 -5.65
N GLY A 391 22.19 10.05 -6.85
CA GLY A 391 23.11 9.58 -7.90
C GLY A 391 22.66 8.34 -8.66
N THR A 392 21.50 7.77 -8.31
CA THR A 392 20.83 6.82 -9.18
C THR A 392 20.13 7.58 -10.31
N SER A 393 19.95 6.96 -11.48
CA SER A 393 19.25 7.61 -12.60
C SER A 393 17.84 7.06 -12.72
N ASN A 394 16.86 7.96 -12.63
CA ASN A 394 15.51 7.71 -13.13
C ASN A 394 15.34 8.46 -14.44
N SER A 395 14.62 7.85 -15.38
CA SER A 395 14.26 8.52 -16.62
C SER A 395 13.31 9.69 -16.37
N PRO A 396 13.31 10.72 -17.23
CA PRO A 396 12.27 11.74 -17.23
C PRO A 396 10.85 11.12 -17.25
N PRO A 397 9.85 11.78 -16.66
CA PRO A 397 9.86 13.16 -16.14
C PRO A 397 10.31 13.30 -14.67
N TYR A 398 10.68 12.21 -14.00
CA TYR A 398 11.02 12.20 -12.57
C TYR A 398 12.46 11.75 -12.30
N PRO A 399 13.48 12.52 -12.75
CA PRO A 399 14.86 12.18 -12.47
C PRO A 399 15.11 12.22 -10.97
N ASN A 400 15.90 11.26 -10.47
CA ASN A 400 16.43 11.33 -9.12
C ASN A 400 17.42 12.48 -9.00
N PRO A 401 17.63 13.02 -7.78
CA PRO A 401 18.64 14.04 -7.58
C PRO A 401 20.04 13.53 -7.95
N PRO A 402 20.89 14.38 -8.54
CA PRO A 402 22.27 14.00 -8.84
C PRO A 402 23.00 13.60 -7.57
N ALA A 403 24.02 12.73 -7.70
CA ALA A 403 24.94 12.50 -6.60
C ALA A 403 25.54 13.85 -6.19
N THR A 404 25.41 14.23 -4.93
CA THR A 404 26.12 15.40 -4.43
C THR A 404 27.50 14.96 -3.94
N GLY A 405 28.50 15.83 -4.10
CA GLY A 405 29.83 15.62 -3.51
C GLY A 405 29.85 15.87 -2.00
N VAL A 406 28.71 16.23 -1.41
CA VAL A 406 28.53 16.49 0.02
C VAL A 406 27.98 15.22 0.65
N PRO A 407 28.58 14.68 1.73
CA PRO A 407 27.98 13.58 2.45
C PRO A 407 26.59 14.00 2.94
N HIS A 408 25.55 13.33 2.45
CA HIS A 408 24.25 13.34 3.13
C HIS A 408 24.43 12.71 4.53
N GLY A 409 23.42 12.78 5.40
CA GLY A 409 23.44 12.10 6.70
C GLY A 409 23.22 13.05 7.87
N ASN A 410 22.47 12.60 8.88
CA ASN A 410 22.02 13.49 9.96
C ASN A 410 21.30 14.76 9.46
N GLN A 411 20.61 14.62 8.33
CA GLN A 411 19.69 15.60 7.79
C GLN A 411 18.26 15.19 8.12
N TRP A 412 17.41 16.19 8.33
CA TRP A 412 16.05 15.97 8.79
C TRP A 412 15.08 15.96 7.62
N ALA A 413 14.62 14.76 7.26
CA ALA A 413 13.73 14.55 6.12
C ALA A 413 12.36 13.98 6.52
N ILE A 414 11.36 14.31 5.72
CA ILE A 414 9.96 13.89 5.85
C ILE A 414 9.47 13.27 4.54
N SER A 415 8.52 12.35 4.62
CA SER A 415 7.90 11.72 3.45
C SER A 415 6.47 11.26 3.73
N ILE A 416 5.93 10.47 2.81
CA ILE A 416 4.64 9.80 2.85
C ILE A 416 4.90 8.33 2.55
N GLN A 417 4.43 7.43 3.40
CA GLN A 417 4.67 6.00 3.24
C GLN A 417 3.52 5.19 3.82
N THR A 418 3.29 4.00 3.26
CA THR A 418 2.26 3.09 3.75
C THR A 418 2.70 2.45 5.07
N THR A 419 1.75 2.11 5.94
CA THR A 419 2.06 1.68 7.32
C THR A 419 2.42 0.20 7.46
N GLU A 420 2.36 -0.58 6.39
CA GLU A 420 2.96 -1.93 6.31
C GLU A 420 4.50 -1.89 6.26
N ARG A 421 5.06 -0.68 6.24
CA ARG A 421 6.48 -0.47 6.07
C ARG A 421 7.15 -0.28 7.40
N ASN A 422 8.37 -0.81 7.51
CA ASN A 422 9.25 -0.62 8.65
C ASN A 422 8.64 -0.96 10.02
N ALA A 423 7.65 -1.86 10.07
CA ALA A 423 7.08 -2.37 11.32
C ALA A 423 8.13 -3.08 12.19
N SER A 424 9.11 -3.75 11.54
CA SER A 424 10.26 -4.38 12.20
C SER A 424 11.33 -3.39 12.67
N ARG A 425 11.22 -2.10 12.28
CA ARG A 425 12.20 -1.04 12.57
C ARG A 425 13.59 -1.26 11.96
N GLY A 426 13.69 -2.07 10.91
CA GLY A 426 14.94 -2.36 10.20
C GLY A 426 15.54 -1.17 9.43
N THR A 427 14.77 -0.11 9.18
CA THR A 427 15.23 1.11 8.51
C THR A 427 15.21 2.31 9.47
N ASN A 428 16.12 3.27 9.28
CA ASN A 428 16.28 4.45 10.15
C ASN A 428 15.31 5.59 9.84
N TYR A 429 14.02 5.29 9.78
CA TYR A 429 12.92 6.26 9.83
C TYR A 429 11.81 5.78 10.75
N ARG A 430 10.94 6.67 11.21
CA ARG A 430 9.77 6.31 12.03
C ARG A 430 8.57 7.15 11.63
N PHE A 431 7.39 6.58 11.78
CA PHE A 431 6.14 7.31 11.62
C PHE A 431 5.89 8.24 12.82
N ILE A 432 5.28 9.39 12.54
CA ILE A 432 4.82 10.34 13.55
C ILE A 432 3.29 10.44 13.57
N LYS A 433 2.77 11.01 14.65
CA LYS A 433 1.33 11.33 14.79
C LYS A 433 0.95 12.52 13.94
N ILE A 434 -0.31 12.55 13.52
CA ILE A 434 -0.97 13.73 12.94
C ILE A 434 -2.03 14.19 13.94
N ASN A 435 -1.98 15.46 14.37
CA ASN A 435 -2.93 15.99 15.36
C ASN A 435 -3.06 15.12 16.65
N GLY A 436 -1.96 14.52 17.10
CA GLY A 436 -1.93 13.64 18.26
C GLY A 436 -2.39 12.20 18.00
N ALA A 437 -2.94 11.90 16.82
CA ALA A 437 -3.40 10.56 16.46
C ALA A 437 -2.30 9.73 15.80
N LEU A 438 -2.12 8.49 16.25
CA LEU A 438 -1.24 7.51 15.62
C LEU A 438 -1.85 6.98 14.32
N PRO A 439 -1.04 6.54 13.35
CA PRO A 439 -1.51 5.85 12.14
C PRO A 439 -1.96 4.41 12.43
N THR A 440 -2.89 4.20 13.36
CA THR A 440 -3.46 2.88 13.71
C THR A 440 -4.89 2.74 13.19
N GLY A 441 -5.32 1.49 12.99
CA GLY A 441 -6.72 1.20 12.68
C GLY A 441 -7.68 1.65 13.78
N GLU A 442 -7.24 1.60 15.04
CA GLU A 442 -7.98 2.13 16.18
C GLU A 442 -8.23 3.64 16.06
N GLN A 443 -7.22 4.45 15.73
CA GLN A 443 -7.39 5.90 15.59
C GLN A 443 -8.20 6.28 14.35
N VAL A 444 -8.21 5.42 13.31
CA VAL A 444 -9.12 5.55 12.17
C VAL A 444 -10.56 5.21 12.57
N PHE A 445 -10.76 4.15 13.35
CA PHE A 445 -12.06 3.76 13.88
C PHE A 445 -12.67 4.84 14.78
N LEU A 446 -11.83 5.53 15.57
CA LEU A 446 -12.24 6.67 16.39
C LEU A 446 -12.44 7.96 15.58
N GLY A 447 -12.01 8.02 14.31
CA GLY A 447 -12.12 9.20 13.47
C GLY A 447 -11.05 10.27 13.74
N HIS A 448 -10.02 9.94 14.51
CA HIS A 448 -8.96 10.87 14.88
C HIS A 448 -7.85 10.95 13.82
N TYR A 449 -7.57 9.85 13.10
CA TYR A 449 -6.50 9.81 12.12
C TYR A 449 -6.99 10.19 10.71
N PRO A 450 -6.49 11.27 10.09
CA PRO A 450 -7.08 11.84 8.88
C PRO A 450 -6.57 11.23 7.57
N LEU A 451 -5.41 10.56 7.59
CA LEU A 451 -4.71 10.17 6.38
C LEU A 451 -5.01 8.70 6.02
N VAL A 452 -6.18 8.50 5.42
CA VAL A 452 -6.67 7.20 4.94
C VAL A 452 -7.06 7.32 3.48
N GLY A 453 -6.41 6.55 2.61
CA GLY A 453 -6.82 6.41 1.20
C GLY A 453 -7.91 5.35 1.07
N GLU A 454 -9.03 5.67 0.42
CA GLU A 454 -10.03 4.66 0.06
C GLU A 454 -9.54 3.88 -1.16
N TYR A 455 -8.80 2.81 -0.87
CA TYR A 455 -8.23 1.93 -1.86
C TYR A 455 -9.35 1.24 -2.67
N GLY A 456 -9.21 1.23 -4.01
CA GLY A 456 -10.26 0.73 -4.89
C GLY A 456 -9.84 0.01 -6.18
N ILE A 457 -10.84 -0.61 -6.80
CA ILE A 457 -10.78 -1.26 -8.12
C ILE A 457 -11.80 -0.56 -9.01
N SER A 458 -11.37 -0.14 -10.19
CA SER A 458 -12.24 0.58 -11.14
C SER A 458 -12.16 0.02 -12.56
N TRP A 459 -13.30 -0.01 -13.26
CA TRP A 459 -13.37 -0.41 -14.67
C TRP A 459 -14.58 0.20 -15.39
N LYS A 460 -14.54 0.19 -16.72
CA LYS A 460 -15.67 0.54 -17.59
C LYS A 460 -16.46 -0.70 -17.98
N THR A 461 -17.77 -0.65 -17.80
CA THR A 461 -18.66 -1.70 -18.33
C THR A 461 -18.73 -1.54 -19.86
N GLY A 462 -18.81 -2.65 -20.58
CA GLY A 462 -18.98 -2.65 -22.04
C GLY A 462 -17.67 -2.58 -22.83
N SER A 463 -16.89 -1.51 -22.66
CA SER A 463 -15.66 -1.29 -23.46
C SER A 463 -14.47 -2.14 -23.00
N VAL A 464 -14.37 -2.38 -21.69
CA VAL A 464 -13.25 -3.09 -21.06
C VAL A 464 -13.72 -4.43 -20.48
N ALA A 465 -14.82 -4.42 -19.73
CA ALA A 465 -15.47 -5.61 -19.22
C ALA A 465 -16.93 -5.62 -19.70
N PRO A 466 -17.26 -6.30 -20.82
CA PRO A 466 -18.63 -6.37 -21.31
C PRO A 466 -19.58 -6.93 -20.26
N ALA A 467 -20.79 -6.36 -20.18
CA ALA A 467 -21.80 -6.79 -19.22
C ALA A 467 -22.11 -8.28 -19.36
N GLY A 468 -22.11 -9.01 -18.25
CA GLY A 468 -22.32 -10.47 -18.19
C GLY A 468 -21.12 -11.31 -18.61
N SER A 469 -20.01 -10.70 -19.04
CA SER A 469 -18.79 -11.43 -19.43
C SER A 469 -18.11 -12.11 -18.23
N ASN A 470 -17.31 -13.14 -18.50
CA ASN A 470 -16.49 -13.77 -17.46
C ASN A 470 -15.47 -12.80 -16.84
N ILE A 471 -15.02 -11.77 -17.59
CA ILE A 471 -14.14 -10.72 -17.06
C ILE A 471 -14.88 -9.92 -15.99
N GLU A 472 -16.08 -9.40 -16.30
CA GLU A 472 -16.87 -8.63 -15.33
C GLU A 472 -17.20 -9.47 -14.09
N LYS A 473 -17.59 -10.74 -14.27
CA LYS A 473 -17.85 -11.66 -13.15
C LYS A 473 -16.62 -11.87 -12.26
N ALA A 474 -15.44 -12.02 -12.86
CA ALA A 474 -14.18 -12.17 -12.12
C ALA A 474 -13.82 -10.89 -11.35
N LEU A 475 -14.01 -9.71 -11.95
CA LEU A 475 -13.78 -8.43 -11.27
C LEU A 475 -14.75 -8.22 -10.10
N ASN A 476 -16.03 -8.57 -10.27
CA ASN A 476 -17.03 -8.52 -9.20
C ASN A 476 -16.70 -9.50 -8.07
N ALA A 477 -16.30 -10.74 -8.39
CA ALA A 477 -15.87 -11.71 -7.38
C ALA A 477 -14.65 -11.21 -6.60
N LEU A 478 -13.68 -10.60 -7.29
CA LEU A 478 -12.50 -10.00 -6.67
C LEU A 478 -12.88 -8.85 -5.73
N VAL A 479 -13.76 -7.94 -6.15
CA VAL A 479 -14.26 -6.84 -5.30
C VAL A 479 -14.96 -7.41 -4.07
N ALA A 480 -15.90 -8.34 -4.27
CA ALA A 480 -16.70 -8.94 -3.20
C ALA A 480 -15.83 -9.65 -2.14
N TYR A 481 -14.78 -10.33 -2.59
CA TYR A 481 -13.81 -10.94 -1.69
C TYR A 481 -12.96 -9.90 -0.96
N SER A 482 -12.43 -8.93 -1.70
CA SER A 482 -11.46 -7.94 -1.19
C SER A 482 -12.03 -7.03 -0.12
N GLN A 483 -13.34 -6.81 -0.10
CA GLN A 483 -14.03 -5.97 0.87
C GLN A 483 -14.38 -6.68 2.19
N LEU A 484 -14.19 -8.00 2.28
CA LEU A 484 -14.51 -8.77 3.48
C LEU A 484 -13.64 -8.32 4.67
N PRO A 485 -14.21 -8.01 5.86
CA PRO A 485 -13.43 -7.59 7.01
C PRO A 485 -12.38 -8.61 7.45
N ALA A 486 -12.67 -9.92 7.33
CA ALA A 486 -11.72 -10.98 7.63
C ALA A 486 -10.52 -10.98 6.66
N VAL A 487 -10.74 -10.67 5.38
CA VAL A 487 -9.68 -10.53 4.38
C VAL A 487 -8.83 -9.31 4.70
N VAL A 488 -9.45 -8.17 5.01
CA VAL A 488 -8.74 -6.96 5.44
C VAL A 488 -7.93 -7.20 6.71
N ALA A 489 -8.50 -7.85 7.73
CA ALA A 489 -7.82 -8.23 8.96
C ALA A 489 -6.62 -9.14 8.69
N SER A 490 -6.75 -10.11 7.78
CA SER A 490 -5.66 -11.01 7.41
C SER A 490 -4.44 -10.27 6.84
N ARG A 491 -4.66 -9.18 6.09
CA ARG A 491 -3.59 -8.33 5.51
C ARG A 491 -2.81 -7.57 6.56
N ASN A 492 -3.42 -7.31 7.71
CA ASN A 492 -2.78 -6.62 8.83
C ASN A 492 -1.83 -7.52 9.63
N THR A 493 -1.89 -8.84 9.42
CA THR A 493 -1.08 -9.80 10.18
C THR A 493 0.41 -9.71 9.79
N ASN A 494 1.28 -9.60 10.80
CA ASN A 494 2.75 -9.59 10.74
C ASN A 494 3.45 -8.42 10.01
N ILE A 495 2.84 -7.79 9.00
CA ILE A 495 3.51 -6.74 8.21
C ILE A 495 3.25 -5.31 8.71
N SER A 496 2.18 -5.08 9.46
CA SER A 496 1.77 -3.72 9.89
C SER A 496 1.57 -3.57 11.40
N LYS A 497 2.06 -4.53 12.20
CA LYS A 497 2.07 -4.40 13.67
C LYS A 497 3.31 -3.63 14.11
N HIS A 498 3.12 -2.36 14.45
CA HIS A 498 4.16 -1.51 15.03
C HIS A 498 4.15 -1.62 16.56
N SER A 499 5.23 -1.16 17.21
CA SER A 499 5.28 -1.06 18.68
C SER A 499 4.18 -0.18 19.26
N TRP A 500 3.68 0.78 18.47
CA TRP A 500 2.59 1.68 18.85
C TRP A 500 1.20 1.19 18.42
N GLY A 501 1.06 -0.01 17.85
CA GLY A 501 -0.23 -0.63 17.56
C GLY A 501 -0.38 -1.18 16.15
N GLN A 502 -1.59 -1.67 15.86
CA GLN A 502 -1.93 -2.25 14.56
C GLN A 502 -2.26 -1.16 13.54
N ALA A 503 -1.50 -1.16 12.44
CA ALA A 503 -1.71 -0.30 11.28
C ALA A 503 -2.09 -1.14 10.04
N GLY A 504 -1.93 -0.59 8.83
CA GLY A 504 -2.21 -1.25 7.56
C GLY A 504 -3.56 -0.81 7.00
N TYR A 505 -4.58 -1.64 7.17
CA TYR A 505 -5.88 -1.49 6.51
C TYR A 505 -7.06 -1.53 7.48
N VAL A 506 -8.15 -0.88 7.08
CA VAL A 506 -9.48 -0.97 7.71
C VAL A 506 -10.52 -1.36 6.66
N ALA A 507 -11.52 -2.15 7.06
CA ALA A 507 -12.66 -2.46 6.21
C ALA A 507 -13.64 -1.28 6.23
N LEU A 508 -14.31 -1.02 5.12
CA LEU A 508 -15.22 0.12 4.99
C LEU A 508 -16.64 -0.30 5.33
N SER A 509 -17.29 0.42 6.24
CA SER A 509 -18.71 0.21 6.55
C SER A 509 -19.63 0.44 5.35
N ALA A 510 -19.17 1.26 4.38
CA ALA A 510 -19.84 1.47 3.09
C ALA A 510 -20.12 0.16 2.33
N ASN A 511 -19.32 -0.87 2.58
CA ASN A 511 -19.43 -2.17 1.91
C ASN A 511 -20.44 -3.11 2.60
N GLY A 512 -21.31 -2.58 3.46
CA GLY A 512 -22.39 -3.34 4.10
C GLY A 512 -22.00 -4.09 5.37
N TYR A 513 -20.83 -3.78 5.94
CA TYR A 513 -20.36 -4.38 7.20
C TYR A 513 -20.61 -3.43 8.37
N ALA A 514 -21.27 -3.92 9.41
CA ALA A 514 -21.53 -3.13 10.62
C ALA A 514 -20.25 -3.02 11.47
N PRO A 515 -19.85 -1.82 11.91
CA PRO A 515 -18.73 -1.67 12.85
C PRO A 515 -19.08 -2.27 14.22
N ASN A 516 -18.07 -2.76 14.94
CA ASN A 516 -18.23 -3.10 16.35
C ASN A 516 -18.40 -1.83 17.20
N ALA A 517 -18.97 -1.96 18.40
CA ALA A 517 -19.10 -0.83 19.34
C ALA A 517 -17.74 -0.27 19.79
N THR A 518 -16.71 -1.12 19.78
CA THR A 518 -15.31 -0.77 20.09
C THR A 518 -14.40 -1.31 19.00
N TRP A 519 -13.20 -0.73 18.86
CA TRP A 519 -12.20 -1.22 17.92
C TRP A 519 -11.91 -2.72 18.09
N ASN A 520 -11.84 -3.45 16.97
CA ASN A 520 -11.51 -4.88 16.94
C ASN A 520 -10.54 -5.17 15.78
N GLU A 521 -9.30 -5.51 16.09
CA GLU A 521 -8.27 -5.79 15.08
C GLU A 521 -8.61 -6.98 14.16
N THR A 522 -9.39 -7.95 14.65
CA THR A 522 -9.82 -9.13 13.86
C THR A 522 -11.05 -8.86 12.99
N TYR A 523 -11.72 -7.73 13.21
CA TYR A 523 -12.86 -7.25 12.43
C TYR A 523 -12.77 -5.72 12.28
N PRO A 524 -11.79 -5.20 11.51
CA PRO A 524 -11.35 -3.81 11.56
C PRO A 524 -12.23 -2.88 10.72
N VAL A 525 -13.55 -2.90 10.95
CA VAL A 525 -14.51 -2.08 10.19
C VAL A 525 -14.55 -0.66 10.75
N THR A 526 -14.26 0.35 9.93
CA THR A 526 -14.41 1.76 10.31
C THR A 526 -15.88 2.20 10.23
N PRO A 527 -16.41 2.92 11.24
CA PRO A 527 -17.76 3.46 11.19
C PRO A 527 -17.90 4.64 10.23
N TYR A 528 -16.78 5.22 9.78
CA TYR A 528 -16.77 6.37 8.89
C TYR A 528 -16.85 5.95 7.41
N THR A 529 -17.47 6.80 6.61
CA THR A 529 -17.62 6.61 5.16
C THR A 529 -17.51 7.94 4.42
N ARG A 530 -16.96 7.89 3.20
CA ARG A 530 -17.08 8.97 2.21
C ARG A 530 -18.09 8.66 1.11
N ALA A 531 -18.76 7.52 1.17
CA ALA A 531 -19.75 7.09 0.20
C ALA A 531 -21.19 7.43 0.64
N ALA A 532 -21.39 8.57 1.32
CA ALA A 532 -22.69 8.96 1.86
C ALA A 532 -23.78 9.12 0.77
N SER A 533 -23.38 9.48 -0.44
CA SER A 533 -24.23 9.58 -1.64
C SER A 533 -24.31 8.28 -2.45
N GLY A 534 -23.77 7.17 -1.93
CA GLY A 534 -23.75 5.87 -2.59
C GLY A 534 -22.55 5.63 -3.50
N THR A 535 -21.68 6.62 -3.72
CA THR A 535 -20.41 6.45 -4.46
C THR A 535 -19.25 7.00 -3.62
N PRO A 536 -18.11 6.29 -3.52
CA PRO A 536 -16.90 6.81 -2.87
C PRO A 536 -16.41 8.13 -3.50
N ASP A 537 -16.04 9.09 -2.66
CA ASP A 537 -15.55 10.41 -3.05
C ASP A 537 -14.45 10.85 -2.07
N ALA A 538 -13.21 10.90 -2.54
CA ALA A 538 -12.06 11.27 -1.73
C ALA A 538 -12.06 12.76 -1.33
N CYS A 539 -12.81 13.60 -2.04
CA CYS A 539 -13.00 14.99 -1.69
C CYS A 539 -14.03 15.22 -0.57
N THR A 540 -14.85 14.23 -0.27
CA THR A 540 -15.80 14.32 0.83
C THR A 540 -15.12 14.06 2.17
N ILE A 541 -15.43 14.88 3.18
CA ILE A 541 -15.01 14.64 4.57
C ILE A 541 -15.74 13.39 5.09
N PRO A 542 -15.05 12.41 5.70
CA PRO A 542 -15.70 11.22 6.23
C PRO A 542 -16.76 11.58 7.28
N ILE A 543 -17.92 10.95 7.18
CA ILE A 543 -18.99 11.05 8.19
C ILE A 543 -19.27 9.68 8.77
N ILE A 544 -19.92 9.61 9.94
CA ILE A 544 -20.45 8.34 10.45
C ILE A 544 -21.44 7.80 9.42
N ASN A 545 -21.27 6.54 9.05
CA ASN A 545 -22.14 5.88 8.10
C ASN A 545 -23.59 5.89 8.61
N PRO A 546 -24.54 6.51 7.87
CA PRO A 546 -25.93 6.63 8.31
C PRO A 546 -26.62 5.30 8.59
N ASN A 547 -26.18 4.21 7.95
CA ASN A 547 -26.72 2.87 8.21
C ASN A 547 -26.37 2.34 9.61
N TYR A 548 -25.40 2.98 10.28
CA TYR A 548 -24.89 2.58 11.60
C TYR A 548 -24.85 3.75 12.58
N SER A 549 -25.62 4.82 12.35
CA SER A 549 -25.61 6.05 13.17
C SER A 549 -26.09 5.85 14.61
N SER A 550 -26.71 4.69 14.92
CA SER A 550 -27.11 4.29 16.27
C SER A 550 -26.09 3.43 16.99
N ALA A 551 -24.98 3.05 16.35
CA ALA A 551 -23.88 2.35 17.02
C ALA A 551 -23.23 3.33 18.00
N GLU A 552 -23.28 3.02 19.29
CA GLU A 552 -22.59 3.81 20.31
C GLU A 552 -21.08 3.59 20.12
N LEU A 553 -20.41 4.54 19.48
CA LEU A 553 -18.95 4.52 19.28
C LEU A 553 -18.32 5.02 20.59
N ARG A 554 -17.75 4.11 21.38
CA ARG A 554 -17.03 4.44 22.63
C ARG A 554 -15.54 4.21 22.50
#